data_AF-A0A497ATC5-F1
#
_entry.id   AF-A0A497ATC5-F1
#
_cell.length_a   1.000
_cell.length_b   1.000
_cell.length_c   1.000
_cell.angle_alpha   90.00
_cell.angle_beta   90.00
_cell.angle_gamma   90.00
#
_symmetry.space_group_name_H-M   'P 1'
#
loop_
_entity.id
_entity.type
_entity.pdbx_description
1 polymer ?
#
loop_
_entity_poly.entity_id
_entity_poly.type
_entity_poly.pdbx_seq_one_letter_code
_entity_poly.pdbx_strand_id
1 'polypeptide(L)' 'MIWKSRVLKVRRIIKPVDAYGRAEYYRPDGTVYQMENIMIYLVELQDGTKTLAGKINGDWMEAFTDADGINTIKVV' A
#
# COMPACT_ATOMS: atom_id res chain seq x y z
N MET A 1 12.02 -8.36 10.75
CA MET A 1 10.55 -8.52 10.66
C MET A 1 10.10 -7.81 9.38
N ILE A 2 9.60 -8.53 8.38
CA ILE A 2 9.10 -7.91 7.14
C ILE A 2 7.71 -7.36 7.46
N TRP A 3 7.53 -6.05 7.34
CA TRP A 3 6.20 -5.45 7.45
C TRP A 3 5.35 -5.91 6.27
N LYS A 4 4.18 -6.49 6.54
CA LYS A 4 3.22 -6.93 5.52
C LYS A 4 2.05 -5.96 5.48
N SER A 5 1.67 -5.53 4.29
CA SER A 5 0.45 -4.77 4.08
C SER A 5 -0.78 -5.63 4.33
N ARG A 6 -1.72 -5.10 5.10
CA ARG A 6 -3.04 -5.71 5.29
C ARG A 6 -4.05 -5.17 4.29
N VAL A 7 -5.07 -5.98 4.01
CA VAL A 7 -6.25 -5.55 3.27
C VAL A 7 -7.09 -4.63 4.16
N LEU A 8 -7.56 -3.53 3.59
CA LEU A 8 -8.26 -2.46 4.28
C LEU A 8 -9.74 -2.42 3.89
N LYS A 9 -10.61 -2.19 4.87
CA LYS A 9 -12.01 -1.82 4.64
C LYS A 9 -12.11 -0.30 4.54
N VAL A 10 -11.84 0.21 3.35
CA VAL A 10 -11.91 1.65 3.07
C VAL A 10 -13.36 2.13 3.05
N ARG A 11 -13.65 3.16 3.84
CA ARG A 11 -14.94 3.86 3.85
C ARG A 11 -14.98 4.90 2.73
N ARG A 12 -13.93 5.71 2.60
CA ARG A 12 -13.79 6.70 1.52
C ARG A 12 -12.34 7.04 1.22
N ILE A 13 -12.10 7.46 -0.02
CA ILE A 13 -10.86 8.11 -0.44
C ILE A 13 -10.95 9.58 -0.02
N ILE A 14 -9.90 10.10 0.63
CA ILE A 14 -9.82 11.51 1.02
C ILE A 14 -9.15 12.31 -0.10
N LYS A 15 -7.93 11.92 -0.50
CA LYS A 15 -7.18 12.57 -1.58
C LYS A 15 -6.07 11.66 -2.13
N PRO A 16 -5.66 11.82 -3.39
CA PRO A 16 -4.39 11.26 -3.87
C PRO A 16 -3.22 11.90 -3.10
N VAL A 17 -2.18 11.11 -2.87
CA VAL A 17 -0.96 11.53 -2.14
C VAL A 17 0.27 11.38 -3.03
N ASP A 18 0.35 10.30 -3.78
CA ASP A 18 1.53 9.96 -4.58
C ASP A 18 1.13 9.11 -5.79
N ALA A 19 1.70 9.41 -6.95
CA ALA A 19 1.51 8.65 -8.18
C ALA A 19 2.68 7.70 -8.49
N TYR A 20 3.78 7.80 -7.73
CA TYR A 20 5.03 7.07 -7.90
C TYR A 20 5.25 6.03 -6.79
N GLY A 21 4.18 5.56 -6.15
CA GLY A 21 4.26 4.51 -5.14
C GLY A 21 4.73 3.17 -5.72
N ARG A 22 5.09 2.25 -4.83
CA ARG A 22 5.62 0.92 -5.19
C ARG A 22 4.79 -0.20 -4.56
N ALA A 23 4.67 -1.33 -5.25
CA ALA A 23 4.20 -2.59 -4.67
C ALA A 23 5.31 -3.64 -4.78
N GLU A 24 5.62 -4.29 -3.66
CA GLU A 24 6.60 -5.36 -3.56
C GLU A 24 5.89 -6.69 -3.30
N TYR A 25 6.13 -7.69 -4.14
CA TYR A 25 5.60 -9.03 -4.01
C TYR A 25 6.71 -9.97 -3.55
N TYR A 26 6.62 -10.41 -2.30
CA TYR A 26 7.56 -11.33 -1.68
C TYR A 26 7.10 -12.76 -1.92
N ARG A 27 7.96 -13.58 -2.53
CA ARG A 27 7.69 -15.02 -2.71
C ARG A 27 8.29 -15.85 -1.57
N PRO A 28 7.77 -17.06 -1.32
CA PRO A 28 8.32 -17.97 -0.31
C PRO A 28 9.80 -18.34 -0.55
N ASP A 29 10.26 -18.31 -1.81
CA ASP A 29 11.65 -18.58 -2.19
C ASP A 29 12.62 -17.40 -1.91
N GLY A 30 12.10 -16.28 -1.37
CA GLY A 30 12.86 -15.07 -1.06
C GLY A 30 12.97 -14.07 -2.22
N THR A 31 12.46 -14.39 -3.41
CA THR A 31 12.46 -13.48 -4.55
C THR A 31 11.46 -12.34 -4.32
N VAL A 32 11.84 -11.13 -4.73
CA VAL A 32 10.98 -9.94 -4.68
C VAL A 32 10.73 -9.43 -6.08
N TYR A 33 9.46 -9.22 -6.43
CA TYR A 33 9.05 -8.51 -7.64
C TYR A 33 8.49 -7.14 -7.28
N GLN A 34 8.86 -6.12 -8.03
CA GLN A 34 8.41 -4.76 -7.80
C GLN A 34 7.54 -4.28 -8.95
N MET A 35 6.46 -3.56 -8.62
CA MET A 35 5.69 -2.75 -9.54
C MET A 35 5.76 -1.30 -9.08
N GLU A 36 6.15 -0.41 -9.98
CA GLU A 36 6.25 1.04 -9.70
C GLU A 36 5.02 1.78 -10.24
N ASN A 37 4.94 3.08 -9.93
CA ASN A 37 3.87 3.98 -10.36
C ASN A 37 2.48 3.56 -9.86
N ILE A 38 2.45 3.01 -8.64
CA ILE A 38 1.20 2.72 -7.93
C ILE A 38 0.65 4.02 -7.35
N MET A 39 -0.62 4.30 -7.65
CA MET A 39 -1.32 5.44 -7.06
C MET A 39 -1.63 5.17 -5.58
N ILE A 40 -1.17 6.06 -4.72
CA ILE A 40 -1.38 6.04 -3.27
C ILE A 40 -2.32 7.17 -2.88
N TYR A 41 -3.24 6.84 -1.98
CA TYR A 41 -4.25 7.75 -1.48
C TYR A 41 -4.20 7.81 0.05
N LEU A 42 -4.56 8.97 0.59
CA LEU A 42 -5.02 9.06 1.97
C LEU A 42 -6.48 8.59 2.01
N VAL A 43 -6.78 7.61 2.85
CA VAL A 43 -8.12 7.01 2.98
C VAL A 43 -8.60 7.06 4.43
N GLU A 44 -9.93 7.01 4.60
CA GLU A 44 -10.59 6.81 5.89
C GLU A 44 -11.15 5.38 5.96
N LEU A 45 -10.89 4.66 7.04
CA LEU A 45 -11.39 3.30 7.29
C LEU A 45 -12.78 3.34 7.96
N GLN A 46 -13.45 2.19 8.05
CA GLN A 46 -14.78 2.08 8.67
C GLN A 46 -14.83 2.51 10.14
N ASP A 47 -13.72 2.36 10.87
CA ASP A 47 -13.58 2.78 12.27
C ASP A 47 -13.23 4.28 12.43
N GLY A 48 -13.12 5.02 11.32
CA GLY A 48 -12.77 6.44 11.30
C GLY A 48 -11.27 6.73 11.31
N THR A 49 -10.42 5.71 11.42
CA THR A 49 -8.96 5.89 11.31
C THR A 49 -8.55 6.27 9.88
N LYS A 50 -7.42 6.98 9.76
CA LYS A 50 -6.88 7.41 8.46
C LYS A 50 -5.52 6.77 8.23
N THR A 51 -5.29 6.30 7.01
CA THR A 51 -4.02 5.68 6.61
C THR A 51 -3.75 5.90 5.12
N LEU A 52 -2.56 5.52 4.66
CA LEU A 52 -2.22 5.48 3.25
C LEU A 52 -2.59 4.13 2.66
N ALA A 53 -3.12 4.14 1.44
CA ALA A 53 -3.49 2.93 0.76
C ALA A 53 -3.39 3.07 -0.77
N GLY A 54 -3.07 1.96 -1.44
CA GLY A 54 -3.22 1.82 -2.88
C GLY A 54 -4.12 0.64 -3.22
N LYS A 55 -4.60 0.59 -4.46
CA LYS A 55 -5.49 -0.47 -4.94
C LYS A 55 -4.69 -1.50 -5.73
N ILE A 56 -4.61 -2.72 -5.23
CA ILE A 56 -3.88 -3.84 -5.85
C ILE A 56 -4.87 -4.97 -6.10
N ASN A 57 -4.97 -5.43 -7.36
CA ASN A 57 -5.87 -6.52 -7.76
C ASN A 57 -7.33 -6.38 -7.30
N GLY A 58 -7.81 -5.14 -7.15
CA GLY A 58 -9.18 -4.84 -6.70
C GLY A 58 -9.30 -4.54 -5.20
N ASP A 59 -8.33 -4.96 -4.39
CA ASP A 59 -8.31 -4.75 -2.95
C ASP A 59 -7.56 -3.47 -2.55
N TRP A 60 -8.03 -2.81 -1.50
CA TRP A 60 -7.30 -1.72 -0.87
C TRP A 60 -6.26 -2.28 0.08
N MET A 61 -5.00 -1.95 -0.15
CA MET A 61 -3.88 -2.42 0.67
C MET A 61 -3.20 -1.25 1.35
N GLU A 62 -2.86 -1.42 2.62
CA GLU A 62 -2.12 -0.43 3.39
C GLU A 62 -0.75 -0.16 2.78
N ALA A 63 -0.39 1.12 2.65
CA ALA A 63 0.91 1.55 2.17
C ALA A 63 1.73 2.16 3.32
N PHE A 64 3.04 1.96 3.28
CA PHE A 64 3.98 2.47 4.26
C PHE A 64 5.07 3.26 3.56
N THR A 65 5.46 4.41 4.10
CA THR A 65 6.63 5.14 3.61
C THR A 65 7.89 4.39 4.05
N ASP A 66 8.69 3.94 3.09
CA ASP A 66 9.96 3.28 3.36
C ASP A 66 11.08 4.28 3.67
N ALA A 67 12.28 3.76 3.92
CA ALA A 67 13.44 4.58 4.31
C ALA A 67 13.89 5.56 3.21
N ASP A 68 13.57 5.26 1.95
CA ASP A 68 13.88 6.11 0.80
C ASP A 68 12.79 7.17 0.56
N GLY A 69 11.74 7.18 1.41
CA GLY A 69 10.62 8.10 1.31
C GLY A 69 9.54 7.65 0.32
N ILE A 70 9.64 6.43 -0.23
CA ILE A 70 8.69 5.91 -1.22
C ILE A 70 7.53 5.23 -0.49
N ASN A 71 6.31 5.54 -0.90
CA ASN A 71 5.11 4.89 -0.36
C ASN A 71 4.98 3.49 -0.98
N THR A 72 5.20 2.47 -0.16
CA THR A 72 5.33 1.08 -0.59
C THR A 72 4.26 0.18 0.03
N ILE A 73 3.63 -0.66 -0.80
CA ILE A 73 2.74 -1.76 -0.41
C ILE A 73 3.56 -3.04 -0.43
N LYS A 74 3.52 -3.82 0.66
CA LYS A 74 4.27 -5.08 0.80
C LYS A 74 3.32 -6.27 0.81
N VAL A 75 3.28 -6.99 -0.30
CA VAL A 75 2.45 -8.19 -0.51
C VAL A 75 3.30 -9.43 -0.25
N VAL A 76 2.88 -10.28 0.68
CA VAL A 76 3.56 -11.53 1.07
C VAL A 76 2.58 -12.68 0.98
#